data_AF-A0A535ZM84-F1
#
_entry.id   AF-A0A535ZM84-F1
#
_cell.length_a   1.000
_cell.length_b   1.000
_cell.length_c   1.000
_cell.angle_alpha   90.00
_cell.angle_beta   90.00
_cell.angle_gamma   90.00
#
_symmetry.space_group_name_H-M   'P 1'
#
loop_
_entity.id
_entity.type
_entity.pdbx_description
1 polymer ?
#
loop_
_entity_poly.entity_id
_entity_poly.type
_entity_poly.pdbx_seq_one_letter_code
_entity_poly.pdbx_strand_id
1 'polypeptide(L)'
;MSRRMEQLNFPMYPLETARGMTSEVEQLVDASGHVVFTSWLRRNLGSGMVIYSGFYSTAAPPGHGPCVKTVFPVVRGNATVLLRPENQADGSLKLISSGRRFGDPGFYRTTASSKGRLRIWYVRPLKETFHVYPDTDGSVRTDHFLSWWGLSVLHLHYHITPAPAATRIATSIAAETKNSA
;
A
#
# COMPACT_ATOMS: atom_id res chain seq x y z
N MET A 1 -10.89 -12.50 22.16
CA MET A 1 -10.75 -11.03 22.24
C MET A 1 -10.21 -10.52 20.90
N SER A 2 -11.05 -9.88 20.08
CA SER A 2 -10.64 -9.36 18.77
C SER A 2 -9.79 -8.11 18.97
N ARG A 3 -8.48 -8.23 18.72
CA ARG A 3 -7.55 -7.10 18.80
C ARG A 3 -7.84 -6.22 17.59
N ARG A 4 -8.40 -5.03 17.85
CA ARG A 4 -8.79 -4.05 16.83
C ARG A 4 -7.60 -3.76 15.91
N MET A 5 -7.80 -3.97 14.61
CA MET A 5 -6.77 -3.70 13.60
C MET A 5 -6.65 -2.18 13.41
N GLU A 6 -5.67 -1.59 14.11
CA GLU A 6 -5.24 -0.19 13.93
C GLU A 6 -4.42 -0.12 12.63
N GLN A 7 -5.12 -0.04 11.51
CA GLN A 7 -4.50 -0.01 10.19
C GLN A 7 -3.98 1.40 9.88
N LEU A 8 -2.76 1.47 9.32
CA LEU A 8 -2.01 2.71 9.04
C LEU A 8 -1.26 3.30 10.26
N ASN A 9 -0.75 2.45 11.15
CA ASN A 9 0.31 2.85 12.07
C ASN A 9 1.61 2.97 11.28
N PHE A 10 1.90 4.15 10.73
CA PHE A 10 3.27 4.42 10.32
C PHE A 10 4.15 4.22 11.55
N PRO A 11 5.21 3.41 11.50
CA PRO A 11 6.16 3.36 12.59
C PRO A 11 6.84 4.74 12.64
N MET A 12 6.30 5.61 13.49
CA MET A 12 6.77 6.99 13.66
C MET A 12 8.07 7.03 14.47
N TYR A 13 8.49 5.89 15.03
CA TYR A 13 9.67 5.77 15.87
C TYR A 13 10.67 4.75 15.30
N PRO A 14 11.94 5.13 15.06
CA PRO A 14 12.98 4.21 14.59
C PRO A 14 13.17 2.97 15.48
N LEU A 15 12.88 3.09 16.78
CA LEU A 15 12.98 2.00 17.75
C LEU A 15 11.96 0.88 17.49
N GLU A 16 10.80 1.21 16.95
CA GLU A 16 9.77 0.22 16.58
C GLU A 16 10.24 -0.61 15.39
N THR A 17 11.04 -0.04 14.49
CA THR A 17 11.60 -0.76 13.33
C THR A 17 12.94 -1.43 13.58
N ALA A 18 13.55 -1.25 14.75
CA ALA A 18 14.92 -1.67 15.03
C ALA A 18 15.13 -3.20 14.89
N ARG A 19 14.10 -4.00 15.17
CA ARG A 19 14.14 -5.46 14.99
C ARG A 19 13.75 -5.91 13.58
N GLY A 20 13.47 -5.00 12.66
CA GLY A 20 13.03 -5.30 11.30
C GLY A 20 11.54 -5.58 11.15
N MET A 21 11.15 -5.95 9.94
CA MET A 21 9.77 -6.21 9.53
C MET A 21 9.68 -7.49 8.71
N THR A 22 8.61 -8.26 8.87
CA THR A 22 8.28 -9.35 7.94
C THR A 22 7.30 -8.87 6.88
N SER A 23 7.33 -9.53 5.72
CA SER A 23 6.46 -9.27 4.58
C SER A 23 5.89 -10.59 4.07
N GLU A 24 4.58 -10.65 3.93
CA GLU A 24 3.88 -11.72 3.22
C GLU A 24 3.15 -11.08 2.04
N VAL A 25 3.43 -11.55 0.82
CA VAL A 25 2.90 -10.99 -0.44
C VAL A 25 2.20 -12.11 -1.18
N GLU A 26 0.90 -11.95 -1.43
CA GLU A 26 0.08 -12.96 -2.10
C GLU A 26 -0.69 -12.35 -3.27
N GLN A 27 -0.78 -13.09 -4.37
CA GLN A 27 -1.56 -12.68 -5.53
C GLN A 27 -2.99 -13.21 -5.42
N LEU A 28 -3.96 -12.33 -5.58
CA LEU A 28 -5.37 -12.66 -5.70
C LEU A 28 -5.72 -12.68 -7.18
N VAL A 29 -6.07 -13.86 -7.68
CA VAL A 29 -6.43 -14.09 -9.08
C VAL A 29 -7.93 -14.28 -9.23
N ASP A 30 -8.48 -13.88 -10.38
CA ASP A 30 -9.85 -14.24 -10.75
C ASP A 30 -9.93 -15.68 -11.30
N ALA A 31 -11.13 -16.12 -11.68
CA ALA A 31 -11.36 -17.46 -12.23
C ALA A 31 -10.62 -17.73 -13.55
N SER A 32 -10.17 -16.69 -14.26
CA SER A 32 -9.37 -16.82 -15.48
C SER A 32 -7.87 -16.94 -15.21
N GLY A 33 -7.45 -16.76 -13.95
CA GLY A 33 -6.04 -16.73 -13.54
C GLY A 33 -5.40 -15.35 -13.65
N HIS A 34 -6.16 -14.29 -13.95
CA HIS A 34 -5.64 -12.93 -14.01
C HIS A 34 -5.47 -12.35 -12.60
N VAL A 35 -4.33 -11.73 -12.31
CA VAL A 35 -4.08 -11.07 -11.01
C VAL A 35 -4.93 -9.82 -10.89
N VAL A 36 -5.94 -9.85 -10.03
CA VAL A 36 -6.82 -8.70 -9.76
C VAL A 36 -6.19 -7.78 -8.72
N PHE A 37 -5.60 -8.37 -7.66
CA PHE A 37 -4.90 -7.65 -6.62
C PHE A 37 -3.68 -8.44 -6.14
N THR A 38 -2.73 -7.76 -5.55
CA THR A 38 -1.68 -8.37 -4.72
C THR A 38 -1.86 -7.87 -3.29
N SER A 39 -2.09 -8.76 -2.33
CA SER A 39 -2.09 -8.39 -0.92
C SER A 39 -0.66 -8.30 -0.40
N TRP A 40 -0.42 -7.38 0.52
CA TRP A 40 0.82 -7.29 1.26
C TRP A 40 0.52 -7.08 2.74
N LEU A 41 0.86 -8.09 3.53
CA LEU A 41 0.80 -8.06 4.98
C LEU A 41 2.20 -7.78 5.54
N ARG A 42 2.32 -6.71 6.33
CA ARG A 42 3.58 -6.30 6.97
C ARG A 42 3.44 -6.38 8.48
N ARG A 43 4.36 -7.08 9.14
CA ARG A 43 4.39 -7.18 10.60
C ARG A 43 5.72 -6.70 11.15
N ASN A 44 5.66 -6.16 12.37
CA ASN A 44 6.84 -5.92 13.18
C ASN A 44 7.45 -7.27 13.56
N LEU A 45 8.73 -7.50 13.25
CA LEU A 45 9.37 -8.78 13.56
C LEU A 45 9.52 -8.98 15.07
N GLY A 46 9.79 -7.91 15.82
CA GLY A 46 9.98 -7.96 17.27
C GLY A 46 8.71 -8.26 18.06
N SER A 47 7.58 -7.65 17.68
CA SER A 47 6.31 -7.76 18.41
C SER A 47 5.26 -8.65 17.75
N GLY A 48 5.47 -9.06 16.50
CA GLY A 48 4.49 -9.80 15.69
C GLY A 48 3.27 -8.98 15.27
N MET A 49 3.20 -7.70 15.66
CA MET A 49 2.06 -6.83 15.38
C MET A 49 1.95 -6.53 13.88
N VAL A 50 0.74 -6.66 13.33
CA VAL A 50 0.44 -6.17 11.99
C VAL A 50 0.55 -4.65 11.99
N ILE A 51 1.41 -4.13 11.13
CA ILE A 51 1.60 -2.69 10.91
C ILE A 51 0.62 -2.22 9.84
N TYR A 52 0.50 -2.98 8.75
CA TYR A 52 -0.54 -2.79 7.75
C TYR A 52 -0.82 -4.07 6.96
N SER A 53 -2.02 -4.12 6.35
CA SER A 53 -2.40 -5.07 5.31
C SER A 53 -3.00 -4.28 4.15
N GLY A 54 -2.34 -4.26 3.00
CA GLY A 54 -2.76 -3.46 1.86
C GLY A 54 -3.02 -4.31 0.63
N PHE A 55 -3.92 -3.86 -0.24
CA PHE A 55 -4.13 -4.42 -1.58
C PHE A 55 -3.49 -3.50 -2.61
N TYR A 56 -2.71 -4.09 -3.51
CA TYR A 56 -1.95 -3.44 -4.55
C TYR A 56 -2.52 -3.84 -5.90
N SER A 57 -2.67 -2.86 -6.78
CA SER A 57 -3.15 -3.03 -8.15
C SER A 57 -2.63 -1.86 -9.00
N THR A 58 -2.97 -1.84 -10.27
CA THR A 58 -2.77 -0.67 -11.14
C THR A 58 -4.08 0.08 -11.33
N ALA A 59 -3.99 1.40 -11.51
CA ALA A 59 -5.12 2.23 -11.92
C ALA A 59 -4.63 3.36 -12.83
N ALA A 60 -5.46 3.79 -13.78
CA ALA A 60 -5.16 4.92 -14.66
C ALA A 60 -6.08 6.10 -14.31
N PRO A 61 -5.70 6.97 -13.36
CA PRO A 61 -6.47 8.17 -13.06
C PRO A 61 -6.60 9.08 -14.30
N PRO A 62 -7.69 9.84 -14.47
CA PRO A 62 -7.90 10.69 -15.65
C PRO A 62 -6.74 11.65 -15.91
N GLY A 63 -6.20 11.63 -17.13
CA GLY A 63 -5.07 12.49 -17.52
C GLY A 63 -3.70 12.01 -17.03
N HIS A 64 -3.62 10.81 -16.46
CA HIS A 64 -2.38 10.18 -15.99
C HIS A 64 -2.24 8.79 -16.61
N GLY A 65 -0.99 8.33 -16.76
CA GLY A 65 -0.69 6.95 -17.13
C GLY A 65 -0.98 5.97 -15.99
N PRO A 66 -0.61 4.67 -16.17
CA PRO A 66 -0.73 3.67 -15.12
C PRO A 66 -0.02 4.12 -13.83
N CYS A 67 -0.78 4.09 -12.74
CA CYS A 67 -0.31 4.37 -11.38
C CYS A 67 -0.41 3.10 -10.55
N VAL A 68 0.48 2.96 -9.56
CA VAL A 68 0.32 1.96 -8.52
C VAL A 68 -0.79 2.43 -7.59
N LYS A 69 -1.80 1.59 -7.38
CA LYS A 69 -2.91 1.83 -6.48
C LYS A 69 -2.77 0.94 -5.27
N THR A 70 -2.67 1.55 -4.10
CA THR A 70 -2.69 0.86 -2.81
C THR A 70 -4.00 1.16 -2.10
N VAL A 71 -4.61 0.13 -1.51
CA VAL A 71 -5.87 0.26 -0.75
C VAL A 71 -5.68 -0.41 0.60
N PHE A 72 -5.86 0.38 1.64
CA PHE A 72 -5.79 -0.01 3.03
C PHE A 72 -7.20 0.00 3.63
N PRO A 73 -7.82 -1.16 3.90
CA PRO A 73 -9.07 -1.22 4.64
C PRO A 73 -8.98 -0.46 5.97
N VAL A 74 -9.96 0.37 6.29
CA VAL A 74 -10.02 0.99 7.62
C VAL A 74 -11.46 0.91 8.12
N VAL A 75 -11.66 1.19 9.41
CA VAL A 75 -13.02 1.23 9.98
C VAL A 75 -13.90 2.16 9.13
N ARG A 76 -15.01 1.61 8.63
CA ARG A 76 -16.00 2.32 7.78
C ARG A 76 -15.46 2.81 6.45
N GLY A 77 -14.44 2.18 5.85
CA GLY A 77 -14.03 2.49 4.48
C GLY A 77 -12.61 2.06 4.14
N ASN A 78 -11.88 2.90 3.42
CA ASN A 78 -10.47 2.65 3.07
C ASN A 78 -9.67 3.96 2.96
N ALA A 79 -8.36 3.84 3.16
CA ALA A 79 -7.39 4.80 2.66
C ALA A 79 -6.83 4.25 1.34
N THR A 80 -6.86 5.06 0.29
CA THR A 80 -6.33 4.70 -1.04
C THR A 80 -5.20 5.66 -1.39
N VAL A 81 -4.07 5.15 -1.86
CA VAL A 81 -2.98 5.98 -2.40
C VAL A 81 -2.77 5.63 -3.86
N LEU A 82 -2.77 6.66 -4.70
CA LEU A 82 -2.39 6.55 -6.10
C LEU A 82 -0.97 7.11 -6.26
N LEU A 83 -0.05 6.25 -6.64
CA LEU A 83 1.37 6.53 -6.79
C LEU A 83 1.73 6.51 -8.27
N ARG A 84 2.11 7.67 -8.79
CA ARG A 84 2.58 7.81 -10.16
C ARG A 84 4.04 7.34 -10.24
N PRO A 85 4.37 6.37 -11.10
CA PRO A 85 5.75 5.92 -11.28
C PRO A 85 6.55 6.92 -12.13
N GLU A 86 7.83 7.08 -11.80
CA GLU A 86 8.83 7.78 -12.62
C GLU A 86 10.15 7.01 -12.61
N ASN A 87 10.57 6.52 -13.77
CA ASN A 87 11.92 6.00 -13.95
C ASN A 87 12.92 7.16 -13.90
N GLN A 88 13.98 6.99 -13.12
CA GLN A 88 15.07 7.96 -13.04
C GLN A 88 16.21 7.54 -13.98
N ALA A 89 17.07 8.49 -14.35
CA ALA A 89 18.17 8.25 -15.28
C ALA A 89 19.24 7.28 -14.75
N ASP A 90 19.34 7.15 -13.42
CA ASP A 90 20.25 6.23 -12.72
C ASP A 90 19.68 4.80 -12.57
N GLY A 91 18.52 4.52 -13.15
CA GLY A 91 17.83 3.24 -13.05
C GLY A 91 16.99 3.06 -11.79
N SER A 92 16.96 4.04 -10.89
CA SER A 92 16.05 4.03 -9.73
C SER A 92 14.61 4.36 -10.14
N LEU A 93 13.65 4.02 -9.26
CA LEU A 93 12.22 4.26 -9.47
C LEU A 93 11.68 5.18 -8.38
N LYS A 94 10.98 6.25 -8.79
CA LYS A 94 10.15 7.03 -7.87
C LYS A 94 8.69 6.63 -7.98
N LEU A 95 8.03 6.50 -6.84
CA LEU A 95 6.57 6.35 -6.71
C LEU A 95 6.04 7.57 -5.98
N ILE A 96 5.28 8.41 -6.69
CA ILE A 96 4.93 9.76 -6.22
C ILE A 96 3.42 9.88 -6.04
N SER A 97 3.00 10.14 -4.81
CA SER A 97 1.63 10.47 -4.43
C SER A 97 1.56 11.98 -4.19
N SER A 98 1.23 12.72 -5.25
CA SER A 98 1.06 14.16 -5.21
C SER A 98 0.21 14.64 -6.37
N GLY A 99 -0.64 15.63 -6.12
CA GLY A 99 -1.53 16.21 -7.11
C GLY A 99 -2.19 17.47 -6.59
N ARG A 100 -3.08 18.05 -7.39
CA ARG A 100 -3.72 19.35 -7.11
C ARG A 100 -5.20 19.20 -6.80
N ARG A 101 -5.86 18.17 -7.34
CA ARG A 101 -7.31 17.97 -7.25
C ARG A 101 -7.68 16.49 -7.21
N PHE A 102 -8.96 16.25 -6.91
CA PHE A 102 -9.57 14.94 -7.07
C PHE A 102 -9.38 14.42 -8.50
N GLY A 103 -9.01 13.15 -8.64
CA GLY A 103 -8.65 12.52 -9.90
C GLY A 103 -7.14 12.46 -10.14
N ASP A 104 -6.32 13.23 -9.43
CA ASP A 104 -4.85 13.15 -9.54
C ASP A 104 -4.27 12.01 -8.67
N PRO A 105 -3.04 11.57 -8.93
CA PRO A 105 -2.23 10.85 -7.96
C PRO A 105 -2.22 11.56 -6.60
N GLY A 106 -2.19 10.78 -5.52
CA GLY A 106 -2.35 11.31 -4.17
C GLY A 106 -3.13 10.39 -3.24
N PHE A 107 -3.40 10.90 -2.04
CA PHE A 107 -4.13 10.19 -1.00
C PHE A 107 -5.62 10.47 -1.04
N TYR A 108 -6.41 9.41 -0.92
CA TYR A 108 -7.87 9.45 -0.86
C TYR A 108 -8.38 8.74 0.39
N ARG A 109 -9.31 9.38 1.10
CA ARG A 109 -10.08 8.73 2.18
C ARG A 109 -11.49 8.44 1.71
N THR A 110 -11.84 7.17 1.63
CA THR A 110 -13.22 6.73 1.38
C THR A 110 -13.88 6.35 2.69
N THR A 111 -15.09 6.84 2.92
CA THR A 111 -15.93 6.49 4.07
C THR A 111 -17.33 6.06 3.61
N ALA A 112 -17.84 4.97 4.16
CA ALA A 112 -19.21 4.55 3.98
C ALA A 112 -20.07 5.04 5.16
N SER A 113 -21.21 5.64 4.85
CA SER A 113 -22.25 5.94 5.84
C SER A 113 -23.10 4.70 6.13
N SER A 114 -23.78 4.69 7.27
CA SER A 114 -24.73 3.62 7.64
C SER A 114 -25.90 3.45 6.65
N LYS A 115 -26.15 4.45 5.79
CA LYS A 115 -27.20 4.44 4.75
C LYS A 115 -26.66 4.03 3.37
N GLY A 116 -25.48 3.42 3.29
CA GLY A 116 -24.89 2.93 2.03
C GLY A 116 -24.26 4.01 1.13
N ARG A 117 -24.33 5.31 1.48
CA ARG A 117 -23.66 6.37 0.72
C ARG A 117 -22.16 6.37 0.97
N LEU A 118 -21.37 6.45 -0.10
CA LEU A 118 -19.92 6.64 -0.05
C LEU A 118 -19.58 8.14 -0.10
N ARG A 119 -18.59 8.53 0.69
CA ARG A 119 -17.96 9.85 0.65
C ARG A 119 -16.47 9.67 0.44
N ILE A 120 -15.92 10.36 -0.55
CA ILE A 120 -14.51 10.26 -0.93
C ILE A 120 -13.88 11.64 -0.80
N TRP A 121 -12.71 11.69 -0.18
CA TRP A 121 -11.95 12.91 0.05
C TRP A 121 -10.58 12.79 -0.57
N TYR A 122 -10.18 13.77 -1.37
CA TYR A 122 -8.80 13.94 -1.78
C TYR A 122 -8.05 14.78 -0.74
N VAL A 123 -7.02 14.22 -0.12
CA VAL A 123 -6.27 14.89 0.96
C VAL A 123 -5.04 15.57 0.37
N ARG A 124 -5.27 16.69 -0.32
CA ARG A 124 -4.22 17.47 -1.03
C ARG A 124 -2.97 17.79 -0.20
N PRO A 125 -3.05 18.11 1.11
CA PRO A 125 -1.86 18.44 1.88
C PRO A 125 -0.90 17.29 2.11
N LEU A 126 -1.38 16.05 2.05
CA LEU A 126 -0.57 14.85 2.27
C LEU A 126 0.12 14.46 0.96
N LYS A 127 1.45 14.52 0.96
CA LYS A 127 2.28 14.09 -0.17
C LYS A 127 3.23 13.02 0.28
N GLU A 128 3.41 12.00 -0.54
CA GLU A 128 4.24 10.84 -0.25
C GLU A 128 5.13 10.54 -1.46
N THR A 129 6.38 10.16 -1.22
CA THR A 129 7.31 9.73 -2.28
C THR A 129 8.17 8.60 -1.78
N PHE A 130 8.21 7.52 -2.55
CA PHE A 130 9.18 6.44 -2.38
C PHE A 130 10.21 6.57 -3.49
N HIS A 131 11.48 6.64 -3.14
CA HIS A 131 12.58 6.57 -4.08
C HIS A 131 13.30 5.23 -3.87
N VAL A 132 13.13 4.32 -4.81
CA VAL A 132 13.58 2.93 -4.73
C VAL A 132 14.82 2.75 -5.60
N TYR A 133 15.91 2.30 -4.98
CA TYR A 133 17.18 2.03 -5.61
C TYR A 133 17.40 0.51 -5.67
N PRO A 134 17.55 -0.07 -6.87
CA PRO A 134 17.87 -1.48 -6.99
C PRO A 134 19.33 -1.74 -6.55
N ASP A 135 19.56 -2.89 -5.93
CA ASP A 135 20.90 -3.42 -5.65
C ASP A 135 21.15 -4.66 -6.53
N THR A 136 22.42 -5.07 -6.63
CA THR A 136 22.87 -6.15 -7.55
C THR A 136 22.43 -7.55 -7.12
N ASP A 137 22.11 -7.73 -5.84
CA ASP A 137 21.63 -8.99 -5.26
C ASP A 137 20.10 -9.17 -5.38
N GLY A 138 19.43 -8.27 -6.11
CA GLY A 138 17.98 -8.25 -6.27
C GLY A 138 17.22 -7.63 -5.09
N SER A 139 17.94 -7.15 -4.06
CA SER A 139 17.35 -6.33 -3.02
C SER A 139 17.13 -4.88 -3.48
N VAL A 140 16.38 -4.11 -2.69
CA VAL A 140 16.16 -2.69 -2.95
C VAL A 140 16.33 -1.87 -1.70
N ARG A 141 16.94 -0.69 -1.83
CA ARG A 141 16.92 0.35 -0.80
C ARG A 141 15.83 1.35 -1.13
N THR A 142 15.27 1.99 -0.13
CA THR A 142 14.20 2.96 -0.34
C THR A 142 14.31 4.10 0.65
N ASP A 143 14.29 5.31 0.11
CA ASP A 143 13.98 6.51 0.86
C ASP A 143 12.48 6.79 0.72
N HIS A 144 11.78 6.88 1.85
CA HIS A 144 10.36 7.15 1.90
C HIS A 144 10.10 8.45 2.65
N PHE A 145 9.56 9.43 1.92
CA PHE A 145 9.24 10.76 2.41
C PHE A 145 7.73 10.96 2.49
N LEU A 146 7.26 11.46 3.63
CA LEU A 146 5.89 11.93 3.83
C LEU A 146 5.92 13.38 4.28
N SER A 147 5.11 14.23 3.64
CA SER A 147 4.93 15.61 4.07
C SER A 147 3.45 15.98 4.21
N TRP A 148 3.19 16.92 5.11
CA TRP A 148 1.87 17.50 5.35
C TRP A 148 1.98 19.03 5.23
N TRP A 149 1.30 19.62 4.25
CA TRP A 149 1.46 21.05 3.89
C TRP A 149 2.91 21.47 3.61
N GLY A 150 3.75 20.55 3.13
CA GLY A 150 5.16 20.81 2.85
C GLY A 150 6.09 20.66 4.06
N LEU A 151 5.55 20.46 5.26
CA LEU A 151 6.35 20.08 6.44
C LEU A 151 6.64 18.58 6.39
N SER A 152 7.91 18.20 6.57
CA SER A 152 8.31 16.79 6.64
C SER A 152 7.74 16.14 7.90
N VAL A 153 6.95 15.09 7.73
CA VAL A 153 6.32 14.32 8.82
C VAL A 153 7.05 13.01 9.05
N LEU A 154 7.55 12.39 7.98
CA LEU A 154 8.23 11.11 8.03
C LEU A 154 9.34 11.08 6.99
N HIS A 155 10.49 10.56 7.39
CA HIS A 155 11.56 10.19 6.49
C HIS A 155 12.11 8.84 6.97
N LEU A 156 11.90 7.80 6.16
CA LEU A 156 12.42 6.46 6.44
C LEU A 156 13.45 6.09 5.39
N HIS A 157 14.53 5.49 5.83
CA HIS A 157 15.45 4.76 4.98
C HIS A 157 15.35 3.27 5.35
N TYR A 158 15.05 2.42 4.38
CA TYR A 158 14.96 0.98 4.62
C TYR A 158 15.43 0.14 3.44
N HIS A 159 15.75 -1.11 3.74
CA HIS A 159 16.20 -2.12 2.81
C HIS A 159 15.18 -3.26 2.77
N ILE A 160 14.83 -3.73 1.58
CA ILE A 160 13.96 -4.88 1.35
C ILE A 160 14.75 -5.91 0.58
N THR A 161 14.89 -7.10 1.17
CA THR A 161 15.51 -8.25 0.52
C THR A 161 14.44 -9.17 -0.06
N PRO A 162 14.78 -9.94 -1.11
CA PRO A 162 13.90 -11.00 -1.61
C PRO A 162 13.56 -11.99 -0.49
N ALA A 163 12.32 -12.46 -0.45
CA ALA A 163 11.99 -13.60 0.38
C ALA A 163 12.76 -14.84 -0.13
N PRO A 164 13.17 -15.76 0.76
CA PRO A 164 13.59 -17.09 0.34
C PRO A 164 12.51 -17.69 -0.57
N ALA A 165 12.92 -18.43 -1.60
CA ALA A 165 11.98 -19.02 -2.55
C ALA A 165 10.92 -19.85 -1.82
N ALA A 166 9.69 -19.33 -1.75
CA ALA A 166 8.55 -20.01 -1.14
C ALA A 166 7.83 -20.87 -2.17
N THR A 167 7.50 -22.10 -1.80
CA THR A 167 6.59 -22.98 -2.55
C THR A 167 5.23 -22.28 -2.67
N ARG A 168 4.82 -21.93 -3.89
CA ARG A 168 3.52 -21.27 -4.15
C ARG A 168 2.37 -22.21 -3.76
N ILE A 169 1.58 -21.84 -2.75
CA ILE A 169 0.27 -22.44 -2.50
C ILE A 169 -0.76 -21.44 -3.00
N ALA A 170 -1.47 -21.77 -4.08
CA ALA A 170 -2.54 -20.93 -4.60
C ALA A 170 -3.81 -21.14 -3.75
N THR A 171 -4.26 -20.10 -3.06
CA THR A 171 -5.53 -20.11 -2.33
C THR A 171 -6.61 -19.51 -3.22
N SER A 172 -7.51 -20.34 -3.77
CA SER A 172 -8.67 -19.84 -4.51
C SER A 172 -9.73 -19.31 -3.54
N ILE A 173 -10.17 -18.07 -3.71
CA ILE A 173 -11.32 -17.54 -2.97
C ILE A 173 -12.59 -17.97 -3.74
N ALA A 174 -13.25 -19.03 -3.27
CA ALA A 174 -14.55 -19.43 -3.82
C ALA A 174 -15.61 -18.41 -3.40
N ALA A 175 -16.32 -17.83 -4.37
CA ALA A 175 -17.47 -16.97 -4.11
C ALA A 175 -18.61 -17.82 -3.52
N GLU A 176 -18.92 -17.60 -2.24
CA GLU A 176 -20.04 -18.24 -1.56
C GLU A 176 -21.36 -17.61 -2.06
N THR A 177 -22.02 -18.30 -3.00
CA THR A 177 -23.33 -17.90 -3.51
C THR A 177 -24.38 -18.33 -2.49
N LYS A 178 -24.83 -17.40 -1.64
CA LYS A 178 -26.02 -17.63 -0.79
C LYS A 178 -27.26 -17.71 -1.68
N ASN A 179 -27.73 -18.92 -1.95
CA ASN A 179 -29.10 -19.14 -2.39
C ASN A 179 -30.03 -18.99 -1.19
N SER A 180 -30.89 -17.98 -1.24
CA SER A 180 -32.09 -17.89 -0.40
C SER A 180 -33.22 -18.63 -1.08
N ALA A 181 -33.79 -19.62 -0.39
CA ALA A 181 -35.15 -20.11 -0.59
C ALA A 181 -35.86 -19.98 0.76
#